data_AF-A0A2E8AG27-F1
#
_entry.id   AF-A0A2E8AG27-F1
#
_cell.length_a   1.000
_cell.length_b   1.000
_cell.length_c   1.000
_cell.angle_alpha   90.00
_cell.angle_beta   90.00
_cell.angle_gamma   90.00
#
_symmetry.space_group_name_H-M   'P 1'
#
loop_
_entity.id
_entity.type
_entity.pdbx_description
1 polymer ?
#
loop_
_entity_poly.entity_id
_entity_poly.type
_entity_poly.pdbx_seq_one_letter_code
_entity_poly.pdbx_strand_id
1 'polypeptide(L)' 'PFARDGIAADTTPNVETVAFADLRPETLLTARNSGTVKNLKDRRHDLYTVNWRGH' A
#
# COMPACT_ATOMS: atom_id res chain seq x y z
N PRO A 1 2.91 -2.63 13.88
CA PRO A 1 1.74 -2.50 12.95
C PRO A 1 1.95 -1.29 12.04
N PHE A 2 1.63 -1.40 10.75
CA PHE A 2 1.67 -0.25 9.82
C PHE A 2 0.48 0.68 10.09
N ALA A 3 0.58 1.95 9.70
CA ALA A 3 -0.52 2.90 9.86
C ALA A 3 -1.79 2.39 9.16
N ARG A 4 -2.94 2.50 9.82
CA ARG A 4 -4.21 1.93 9.33
C ARG A 4 -4.65 2.53 8.00
N ASP A 5 -4.43 3.83 7.86
CA ASP A 5 -4.67 4.65 6.67
C ASP A 5 -3.52 4.58 5.65
N GLY A 6 -2.39 4.00 6.05
CA GLY A 6 -1.20 3.88 5.23
C GLY A 6 -0.40 5.17 5.08
N ILE A 7 -0.66 6.17 5.93
CA ILE A 7 0.08 7.45 5.91
C ILE A 7 1.24 7.35 6.90
N ALA A 8 2.47 7.49 6.39
CA ALA A 8 3.68 7.40 7.21
C ALA A 8 4.20 8.78 7.66
N ALA A 9 3.96 9.82 6.86
CA ALA A 9 4.23 11.21 7.16
C ALA A 9 3.34 12.09 6.26
N ASP A 10 3.01 13.29 6.72
CA ASP A 10 2.22 14.28 5.98
C ASP A 10 2.80 15.68 6.22
N THR A 11 2.52 16.62 5.33
CA THR A 11 2.95 18.01 5.46
C THR A 11 1.76 18.96 5.44
N THR A 12 1.90 20.11 6.09
CA THR A 12 0.90 21.17 6.01
C THR A 12 0.90 21.84 4.64
N PRO A 13 -0.27 22.03 4.00
CA PRO A 13 -0.36 22.76 2.74
C PRO A 13 0.17 24.20 2.85
N ASN A 14 0.66 24.74 1.74
CA ASN A 14 1.12 26.13 1.60
C ASN A 14 2.40 26.51 2.37
N VAL A 15 3.18 25.52 2.84
CA VAL A 15 4.49 25.73 3.46
C VAL A 15 5.51 24.74 2.89
N GLU A 16 6.74 25.19 2.64
CA GLU A 16 7.82 24.28 2.23
C GLU A 16 8.26 23.40 3.42
N THR A 17 8.16 22.09 3.27
CA THR A 17 8.48 21.12 4.33
C THR A 17 8.95 19.80 3.73
N VAL A 18 9.92 19.14 4.38
CA VAL A 18 10.37 17.80 4.02
C VAL A 18 9.74 16.78 4.95
N ALA A 19 9.05 15.78 4.39
CA ALA A 19 8.52 14.63 5.12
C ALA A 19 9.43 13.41 4.94
N PHE A 20 9.72 12.70 6.03
CA PHE A 20 10.48 11.45 6.03
C PHE A 20 9.89 10.49 7.06
N ALA A 21 10.03 9.19 6.84
CA ALA A 21 9.57 8.16 7.76
C ALA A 21 10.41 6.89 7.61
N ASP A 22 10.67 6.23 8.74
CA ASP A 22 11.35 4.93 8.75
C ASP A 22 10.37 3.80 8.42
N LEU A 23 10.80 2.90 7.55
CA LEU A 23 10.02 1.74 7.13
C LEU A 23 10.66 0.43 7.59
N ARG A 24 9.88 -0.39 8.29
CA ARG A 24 10.29 -1.75 8.69
C ARG A 24 9.60 -2.81 7.82
N PRO A 25 10.32 -3.58 7.00
CA PRO A 25 9.73 -4.58 6.10
C PRO A 25 8.87 -5.63 6.82
N GLU A 26 9.24 -6.02 8.04
CA GLU A 26 8.54 -7.04 8.84
C GLU A 26 7.11 -6.59 9.15
N THR A 27 6.91 -5.28 9.34
CA THR A 27 5.57 -4.72 9.60
C THR A 27 4.68 -4.79 8.37
N LEU A 28 5.23 -4.60 7.17
CA LEU A 28 4.52 -4.75 5.90
C LEU A 28 4.16 -6.21 5.63
N LEU A 29 5.09 -7.13 5.87
CA LEU A 29 4.85 -8.57 5.73
C LEU A 29 3.73 -9.04 6.66
N THR A 30 3.73 -8.56 7.90
CA THR A 30 2.67 -8.85 8.87
C THR A 30 1.33 -8.31 8.37
N ALA A 31 1.28 -7.03 8.00
CA ALA A 31 0.04 -6.40 7.51
C ALA A 31 -0.53 -7.12 6.27
N ARG A 32 0.31 -7.48 5.30
CA ARG A 32 -0.08 -8.20 4.06
C ARG A 32 -0.69 -9.58 4.33
N ASN A 33 -0.31 -10.22 5.44
CA ASN A 33 -0.72 -11.58 5.76
C ASN A 33 -1.78 -11.67 6.86
N SER A 34 -2.05 -10.56 7.54
CA SER A 34 -3.07 -10.46 8.59
C SER A 34 -4.46 -10.12 8.03
N GLY A 35 -5.49 -10.29 8.85
CA GLY A 35 -6.87 -9.96 8.51
C GLY A 35 -7.61 -11.05 7.72
N THR A 36 -8.93 -10.87 7.61
CA THR A 36 -9.84 -11.75 6.88
C THR A 36 -9.79 -11.53 5.38
N VAL A 37 -9.39 -10.33 4.94
CA VAL A 37 -9.20 -9.96 3.54
C VAL A 37 -7.75 -9.56 3.32
N LYS A 38 -7.11 -10.20 2.35
CA LYS A 38 -5.70 -10.00 1.98
C LYS A 38 -5.65 -9.53 0.54
N ASN A 39 -5.74 -8.23 0.32
CA ASN A 39 -5.88 -7.59 -1.00
C ASN A 39 -4.95 -8.14 -2.10
N LEU A 40 -3.70 -8.49 -1.79
CA LEU A 40 -2.81 -9.11 -2.80
C LEU A 40 -3.20 -10.56 -3.11
N LYS A 41 -3.50 -11.35 -2.07
CA LYS A 41 -3.77 -12.80 -2.20
C LYS A 41 -5.17 -13.08 -2.73
N ASP A 42 -6.14 -12.28 -2.33
CA ASP A 42 -7.56 -12.48 -2.66
C ASP A 42 -7.95 -11.79 -3.98
N ARG A 43 -6.99 -11.18 -4.67
CA ARG A 43 -7.24 -10.47 -5.93
C ARG A 43 -7.73 -11.44 -7.00
N ARG A 44 -8.92 -11.15 -7.55
CA ARG A 44 -9.51 -11.90 -8.67
C ARG A 44 -8.87 -11.51 -10.00
N HIS A 45 -7.75 -12.16 -10.30
CA HIS A 45 -7.03 -11.97 -11.56
C HIS A 45 -7.89 -12.35 -12.78
N ASP A 46 -8.78 -13.33 -12.63
CA ASP A 46 -9.74 -13.72 -13.68
C ASP A 46 -10.66 -12.57 -14.11
N LEU A 47 -11.02 -11.67 -13.19
CA LEU A 47 -11.91 -10.54 -13.49
C LEU A 47 -11.16 -9.26 -13.89
N TYR A 48 -9.94 -9.06 -13.39
CA TYR A 48 -9.25 -7.76 -13.44
C TYR A 48 -7.86 -7.83 -14.10
N THR A 49 -7.63 -8.79 -14.99
CA THR A 49 -6.40 -8.85 -15.81
C THR A 49 -6.55 -7.98 -17.05
N VAL A 50 -5.55 -7.13 -17.29
CA VAL A 50 -5.45 -6.33 -18.52
C VAL A 50 -4.44 -6.99 -19.45
N ASN A 51 -4.92 -7.48 -20.59
CA ASN A 51 -4.07 -7.97 -21.67
C ASN A 51 -3.98 -6.87 -22.73
N TRP A 52 -2.80 -6.28 -22.87
CA TRP A 52 -2.54 -5.32 -23.93
C TRP A 52 -2.61 -6.02 -25.30
N ARG A 53 -3.54 -5.61 -26.16
CA ARG A 53 -3.74 -6.16 -27.51
C ARG A 53 -3.13 -5.22 -28.55
N GLY A 54 -1.83 -4.96 -28.44
CA GLY A 54 -1.11 -4.05 -29.35
C GLY A 54 -1.41 -4.34 -30.84
N HIS A 55 -1.35 -3.27 -31.64
CA HIS A 55 -1.45 -3.30 -33.09
C HIS A 55 -0.23 -3.93 -33.75
#